data_AF-A0A3R5U3F9-F1
#
_entry.id   AF-A0A3R5U3F9-F1
#
_cell.length_a   1.000
_cell.length_b   1.000
_cell.length_c   1.000
_cell.angle_alpha   90.00
_cell.angle_beta   90.00
_cell.angle_gamma   90.00
#
_symmetry.space_group_name_H-M   'P 1'
#
loop_
_entity.id
_entity.type
_entity.pdbx_description
1 polymer ?
#
loop_
_entity_poly.entity_id
_entity_poly.type
_entity_poly.pdbx_seq_one_letter_code
_entity_poly.pdbx_strand_id
1 'polypeptide(L)'
;MEYKRILDSGDLESRIERTLTEFYWVNKIDINAKNDPFSAIVYVDPKLVTYDEVLDFIEFIGDEQDTARCTICDTRAIVSLKEGFDSGKEFEYLIGLNELKIILARSYDLPDSKVIDAIVKVHEDIHVLIKDRKPLPI
;
A
#
# COMPACT_ATOMS: atom_id res chain seq x y z
N MET A 1 23.22 6.88 7.43
CA MET A 1 23.82 5.61 6.95
C MET A 1 22.76 4.88 6.13
N GLU A 2 23.03 4.57 4.87
CA GLU A 2 22.09 3.85 4.00
C GLU A 2 22.26 2.34 4.17
N TYR A 3 21.15 1.63 4.36
CA TYR A 3 21.11 0.19 4.50
C TYR A 3 20.29 -0.42 3.37
N LYS A 4 20.75 -1.54 2.81
CA LYS A 4 20.10 -2.22 1.69
C LYS A 4 19.59 -3.59 2.14
N ARG A 5 18.30 -3.86 1.94
CA ARG A 5 17.72 -5.21 1.97
C ARG A 5 17.55 -5.71 0.53
N ILE A 6 17.70 -7.02 0.34
CA ILE A 6 17.43 -7.69 -0.94
C ILE A 6 16.32 -8.69 -0.67
N LEU A 7 15.28 -8.65 -1.51
CA LEU A 7 14.13 -9.53 -1.50
C LEU A 7 14.00 -10.19 -2.87
N ASP A 8 13.39 -11.37 -2.93
CA ASP A 8 12.78 -11.84 -4.17
C ASP A 8 11.30 -11.39 -4.28
N SER A 9 10.64 -11.70 -5.39
CA SER A 9 9.23 -11.32 -5.59
C SER A 9 8.27 -11.99 -4.61
N GLY A 10 8.55 -13.23 -4.20
CA GLY A 10 7.70 -13.97 -3.26
C GLY A 10 7.80 -13.40 -1.85
N ASP A 11 8.99 -12.96 -1.45
CA ASP A 11 9.23 -12.25 -0.20
C ASP A 11 8.50 -10.90 -0.16
N LEU A 12 8.56 -10.12 -1.26
CA LEU A 12 7.83 -8.86 -1.36
C LEU A 12 6.32 -9.07 -1.27
N GLU A 13 5.79 -10.04 -2.02
CA GLU A 13 4.38 -10.42 -2.00
C GLU A 13 3.92 -10.82 -0.60
N SER A 14 4.63 -11.73 0.05
CA SER A 14 4.31 -12.21 1.41
C SER A 14 4.32 -11.09 2.44
N ARG A 15 5.23 -10.12 2.30
CA ARG A 15 5.31 -8.96 3.22
C ARG A 15 4.13 -8.03 3.05
N ILE A 16 3.75 -7.72 1.81
CA ILE A 16 2.59 -6.87 1.53
C ILE A 16 1.33 -7.56 2.06
N GLU A 17 1.11 -8.83 1.70
CA GLU A 17 -0.06 -9.59 2.12
C GLU A 17 -0.16 -9.64 3.65
N ARG A 18 0.90 -10.08 4.34
CA ARG A 18 0.88 -10.19 5.81
C ARG A 18 0.58 -8.86 6.50
N THR A 19 1.17 -7.77 6.03
CA THR A 19 0.94 -6.45 6.63
C THR A 19 -0.46 -5.92 6.35
N LEU A 20 -1.03 -6.16 5.15
CA LEU A 20 -2.37 -5.69 4.83
C LEU A 20 -3.48 -6.54 5.48
N THR A 21 -3.23 -7.83 5.74
CA THR A 21 -4.18 -8.71 6.45
C THR A 21 -4.38 -8.34 7.93
N GLU A 22 -3.66 -7.35 8.46
CA GLU A 22 -3.97 -6.73 9.76
C GLU A 22 -5.37 -6.08 9.76
N PHE A 23 -5.86 -5.68 8.59
CA PHE A 23 -7.23 -5.21 8.38
C PHE A 23 -8.12 -6.40 8.03
N TYR A 24 -8.99 -6.80 8.96
CA TYR A 24 -9.80 -8.02 8.82
C TYR A 24 -10.69 -8.06 7.55
N TRP A 25 -11.05 -6.90 7.01
CA TRP A 25 -11.89 -6.76 5.82
C TRP A 25 -11.11 -6.85 4.51
N VAL A 26 -9.77 -6.76 4.55
CA VAL A 26 -8.89 -6.96 3.40
C VAL A 26 -8.79 -8.45 3.11
N ASN A 27 -9.76 -8.96 2.34
CA ASN A 27 -9.89 -10.39 2.03
C ASN A 27 -9.47 -10.76 0.61
N LYS A 28 -9.24 -9.77 -0.26
CA LYS A 28 -8.83 -9.95 -1.65
C LYS A 28 -7.83 -8.86 -2.02
N ILE A 29 -6.65 -9.29 -2.46
CA ILE A 29 -5.53 -8.43 -2.84
C ILE A 29 -4.90 -9.01 -4.11
N ASP A 30 -4.65 -8.18 -5.10
CA ASP A 30 -3.84 -8.53 -6.27
C ASP A 30 -2.49 -7.80 -6.19
N ILE A 31 -1.39 -8.54 -6.11
CA ILE A 31 -0.05 -7.97 -5.90
C ILE A 31 0.80 -8.15 -7.17
N ASN A 32 1.34 -7.06 -7.70
CA ASN A 32 2.39 -7.08 -8.70
C ASN A 32 3.76 -6.90 -8.03
N ALA A 33 4.33 -8.00 -7.54
CA ALA A 33 5.68 -8.03 -6.97
C ALA A 33 6.76 -8.41 -7.99
N LYS A 34 6.37 -8.83 -9.21
CA LYS A 34 7.31 -9.33 -10.23
C LYS A 34 7.79 -8.24 -11.16
N ASN A 35 6.93 -7.31 -11.55
CA ASN A 35 7.26 -6.31 -12.57
C ASN A 35 7.24 -4.91 -11.98
N ASP A 36 8.21 -4.09 -12.36
CA ASP A 36 8.22 -2.65 -12.06
C ASP A 36 7.27 -1.93 -13.04
N PRO A 37 6.34 -1.06 -12.59
CA PRO A 37 6.12 -0.61 -11.22
C PRO A 37 5.50 -1.69 -10.32
N PHE A 38 6.10 -1.88 -9.13
CA PHE A 38 5.48 -2.69 -8.07
C PHE A 38 4.20 -2.04 -7.57
N SER A 39 3.16 -2.83 -7.35
CA SER A 39 1.88 -2.34 -6.86
C SER A 39 1.09 -3.43 -6.15
N ALA A 40 0.07 -3.03 -5.42
CA ALA A 40 -0.99 -3.92 -4.95
C ALA A 40 -2.35 -3.28 -5.21
N ILE A 41 -3.38 -4.09 -5.41
CA ILE A 41 -4.77 -3.65 -5.50
C ILE A 41 -5.51 -4.30 -4.35
N VAL A 42 -6.13 -3.49 -3.50
CA VAL A 42 -7.05 -3.97 -2.46
C VAL A 42 -8.47 -3.79 -2.95
N TYR A 43 -9.27 -4.84 -2.80
CA TYR A 43 -10.70 -4.81 -3.11
C TYR A 43 -11.48 -4.51 -1.84
N VAL A 44 -12.37 -3.52 -1.92
CA VAL A 44 -13.20 -3.08 -0.81
C VAL A 44 -14.66 -3.32 -1.18
N ASP A 45 -15.36 -4.11 -0.35
CA ASP A 45 -16.82 -4.23 -0.41
C ASP A 45 -17.43 -3.35 0.69
N PRO A 46 -18.09 -2.21 0.36
CA PRO A 46 -18.72 -1.32 1.34
C PRO A 46 -19.78 -2.00 2.22
N LYS A 47 -20.22 -3.22 1.89
CA LYS A 47 -21.15 -4.00 2.72
C LYS A 47 -20.48 -4.73 3.88
N LEU A 48 -19.16 -4.87 3.84
CA LEU A 48 -18.38 -5.65 4.80
C LEU A 48 -17.50 -4.81 5.72
N VAL A 49 -17.42 -3.50 5.48
CA VAL A 49 -16.54 -2.57 6.20
C VAL A 49 -17.21 -1.21 6.33
N THR A 50 -16.94 -0.49 7.42
CA THR A 50 -17.40 0.89 7.60
C THR A 50 -16.48 1.88 6.88
N TYR A 51 -17.00 3.08 6.59
CA TYR A 51 -16.16 4.10 5.95
C TYR A 51 -14.97 4.50 6.82
N ASP A 52 -15.16 4.62 8.14
CA ASP A 52 -14.11 4.96 9.09
C ASP A 52 -12.96 3.94 9.08
N GLU A 53 -13.26 2.64 8.99
CA GLU A 53 -12.23 1.59 8.87
C GLU A 53 -11.46 1.66 7.54
N VAL A 54 -12.12 2.11 6.46
CA VAL A 54 -11.44 2.38 5.20
C VAL A 54 -10.53 3.60 5.36
N LEU A 55 -10.96 4.65 6.08
CA LEU A 55 -10.12 5.82 6.35
C LEU A 55 -8.90 5.48 7.21
N ASP A 56 -9.05 4.61 8.21
CA ASP A 56 -7.93 4.10 9.02
C ASP A 56 -6.90 3.38 8.15
N PHE A 57 -7.35 2.61 7.15
CA PHE A 57 -6.46 1.96 6.18
C PHE A 57 -5.73 2.96 5.29
N ILE A 58 -6.41 4.00 4.80
CA ILE A 58 -5.81 5.06 3.97
C ILE A 58 -4.74 5.80 4.75
N GLU A 59 -5.01 6.15 6.01
CA GLU A 59 -4.01 6.75 6.90
C GLU A 59 -2.85 5.79 7.18
N PHE A 60 -3.13 4.51 7.39
CA PHE A 60 -2.11 3.49 7.65
C PHE A 60 -1.07 3.37 6.53
N ILE A 61 -1.52 3.40 5.27
CA ILE A 61 -0.65 3.37 4.09
C ILE A 61 -0.08 4.76 3.73
N GLY A 62 -0.48 5.80 4.46
CA GLY A 62 0.01 7.17 4.34
C GLY A 62 -0.47 7.92 3.11
N ASP A 63 -1.66 7.61 2.60
CA ASP A 63 -2.34 8.42 1.59
C ASP A 63 -3.28 9.44 2.25
N GLU A 64 -3.67 10.47 1.50
CA GLU A 64 -4.51 11.56 1.98
C GLU A 64 -5.99 11.31 1.64
N GLN A 65 -6.84 11.24 2.66
CA GLN A 65 -8.27 10.95 2.52
C GLN A 65 -8.99 11.87 1.51
N ASP A 66 -8.61 13.14 1.44
CA ASP A 66 -9.21 14.15 0.56
C ASP A 66 -8.84 13.97 -0.92
N THR A 67 -7.74 13.27 -1.20
CA THR A 67 -7.26 13.05 -2.58
C THR A 67 -7.31 11.60 -3.01
N ALA A 68 -7.51 10.67 -2.07
CA ALA A 68 -7.66 9.24 -2.30
C ALA A 68 -8.75 8.95 -3.34
N ARG A 69 -8.37 8.22 -4.40
CA ARG A 69 -9.28 7.79 -5.47
C ARG A 69 -9.36 6.28 -5.53
N CYS A 70 -10.51 5.78 -5.94
CA CYS A 70 -10.73 4.37 -6.18
C CYS A 70 -11.38 4.14 -7.54
N THR A 71 -11.38 2.88 -7.99
CA THR A 71 -12.02 2.46 -9.24
C THR A 71 -13.18 1.53 -8.93
N ILE A 72 -14.41 1.88 -9.30
CA ILE A 72 -15.56 0.99 -9.12
C ILE A 72 -15.40 -0.22 -10.05
N CYS A 73 -15.47 -1.45 -9.51
CA CYS A 73 -15.14 -2.67 -10.25
C CYS A 73 -15.97 -2.84 -11.53
N ASP A 74 -17.30 -2.68 -11.42
CA ASP A 74 -18.23 -2.95 -12.53
C ASP A 74 -18.17 -1.92 -13.66
N THR A 75 -17.94 -0.65 -13.33
CA THR A 75 -18.02 0.47 -14.29
C THR A 75 -16.66 0.97 -14.73
N ARG A 76 -15.60 0.57 -14.02
CA ARG A 76 -14.24 1.11 -14.15
C ARG A 76 -14.18 2.64 -13.96
N ALA A 77 -15.17 3.23 -13.31
CA ALA A 77 -15.20 4.67 -13.05
C ALA A 77 -14.21 5.03 -11.94
N ILE A 78 -13.39 6.05 -12.16
CA ILE A 78 -12.42 6.55 -11.18
C ILE A 78 -13.04 7.72 -10.41
N VAL A 79 -13.36 7.48 -9.15
CA VAL A 79 -14.10 8.42 -8.28
C VAL A 79 -13.31 8.72 -7.01
N SER A 80 -13.78 9.66 -6.19
CA SER A 80 -13.21 9.83 -4.85
C SER A 80 -13.50 8.60 -4.00
N LEU A 81 -12.70 8.35 -2.97
CA LEU A 81 -12.93 7.25 -2.04
C LEU A 81 -14.33 7.30 -1.42
N LYS A 82 -14.78 8.49 -1.01
CA LYS A 82 -16.12 8.70 -0.45
C LYS A 82 -17.22 8.32 -1.44
N GLU A 83 -17.12 8.77 -2.68
CA GLU A 83 -18.11 8.45 -3.72
C GLU A 83 -18.11 6.95 -4.04
N GLY A 84 -16.94 6.31 -4.10
CA GLY A 84 -16.83 4.86 -4.28
C GLY A 84 -17.51 4.09 -3.15
N PHE A 85 -17.29 4.48 -1.90
CA PHE A 85 -17.93 3.87 -0.75
C PHE A 85 -19.45 4.09 -0.73
N ASP A 86 -19.89 5.34 -0.90
CA ASP A 86 -21.31 5.74 -0.91
C ASP A 86 -22.08 5.09 -2.08
N SER A 87 -21.38 4.62 -3.13
CA SER A 87 -21.99 3.87 -4.23
C SER A 87 -22.51 2.48 -3.82
N GLY A 88 -22.02 1.93 -2.71
CA GLY A 88 -22.37 0.58 -2.22
C GLY A 88 -21.90 -0.56 -3.12
N LYS A 89 -21.02 -0.28 -4.09
CA LYS A 89 -20.41 -1.25 -5.00
C LYS A 89 -18.98 -1.56 -4.58
N GLU A 90 -18.53 -2.77 -4.91
CA GLU A 90 -17.12 -3.12 -4.76
C GLU A 90 -16.25 -2.15 -5.57
N PHE A 91 -15.14 -1.73 -4.98
CA PHE A 91 -14.15 -0.90 -5.64
C PHE A 91 -12.73 -1.38 -5.37
N GLU A 92 -11.86 -1.08 -6.32
CA GLU A 92 -10.42 -1.30 -6.28
C GLU A 92 -9.73 -0.04 -5.77
N TYR A 93 -8.83 -0.21 -4.80
CA TYR A 93 -7.91 0.83 -4.37
C TYR A 93 -6.47 0.42 -4.73
N LEU A 94 -5.79 1.27 -5.50
CA LEU A 94 -4.43 1.03 -5.97
C LEU A 94 -3.41 1.53 -4.94
N ILE A 95 -2.61 0.60 -4.42
CA ILE A 95 -1.43 0.88 -3.59
C ILE A 95 -0.23 0.98 -4.52
N GLY A 96 0.29 2.19 -4.66
CA GLY A 96 1.46 2.51 -5.47
C GLY A 96 2.77 2.37 -4.71
N LEU A 97 3.86 2.81 -5.35
CA LEU A 97 5.21 2.66 -4.81
C LEU A 97 5.42 3.41 -3.49
N ASN A 98 4.75 4.55 -3.29
CA ASN A 98 4.91 5.35 -2.07
C ASN A 98 4.23 4.68 -0.88
N GLU A 99 3.03 4.17 -1.08
CA GLU A 99 2.26 3.44 -0.07
C GLU A 99 2.97 2.12 0.26
N LEU A 100 3.52 1.42 -0.75
CA LEU A 100 4.34 0.23 -0.57
C LEU A 100 5.58 0.46 0.29
N LYS A 101 6.21 1.64 0.23
CA LYS A 101 7.34 2.00 1.11
C LYS A 101 6.91 2.02 2.57
N ILE A 102 5.70 2.52 2.86
CA ILE A 102 5.15 2.60 4.21
C ILE A 102 4.78 1.21 4.71
N ILE A 103 4.10 0.41 3.89
CA ILE A 103 3.79 -1.00 4.17
C ILE A 103 5.06 -1.79 4.49
N LEU A 104 6.10 -1.66 3.65
CA LEU A 104 7.37 -2.35 3.88
C LEU A 104 8.07 -1.87 5.15
N ALA A 105 8.08 -0.57 5.44
CA ALA A 105 8.66 -0.03 6.67
C ALA A 105 8.05 -0.69 7.90
N ARG A 106 6.71 -0.85 7.91
CA ARG A 106 5.98 -1.56 8.97
C ARG A 106 6.29 -3.06 8.97
N SER A 107 6.35 -3.72 7.81
CA SER A 107 6.68 -5.16 7.73
C SER A 107 8.07 -5.50 8.30
N TYR A 108 8.99 -4.53 8.30
CA TYR A 108 10.33 -4.62 8.84
C TYR A 108 10.44 -4.17 10.30
N ASP A 109 9.35 -3.68 10.90
CA ASP A 109 9.34 -3.06 12.23
C ASP A 109 10.43 -1.97 12.34
N LEU A 110 10.51 -1.11 11.33
CA LEU A 110 11.52 -0.05 11.32
C LEU A 110 11.20 0.99 12.40
N PRO A 111 12.22 1.49 13.12
CA PRO A 111 12.03 2.59 14.05
C PRO A 111 11.65 3.88 13.29
N ASP A 112 10.95 4.81 13.95
CA ASP A 112 10.49 6.08 13.38
C ASP A 112 11.59 6.96 12.77
N SER A 113 12.85 6.72 13.16
CA SER A 113 14.04 7.39 12.63
C SER A 113 14.49 6.86 11.27
N LYS A 114 13.85 5.81 10.73
CA LYS A 114 14.18 5.17 9.45
C LYS A 114 12.98 5.19 8.52
N VAL A 115 13.26 5.24 7.21
CA VAL A 115 12.25 5.14 6.15
C VAL A 115 12.77 4.29 5.00
N ILE A 116 11.86 3.67 4.26
CA ILE A 116 12.18 3.10 2.94
C ILE A 116 12.27 4.26 1.95
N ASP A 117 13.45 4.44 1.35
CA ASP A 117 13.67 5.47 0.35
C ASP A 117 13.19 5.04 -1.04
N ALA A 118 13.56 3.81 -1.41
CA ALA A 118 13.28 3.26 -2.73
C ALA A 118 13.11 1.74 -2.68
N ILE A 119 12.31 1.24 -3.62
CA ILE A 119 12.13 -0.18 -3.92
C ILE A 119 12.46 -0.29 -5.41
N VAL A 120 13.52 -1.01 -5.76
CA VAL A 120 14.07 -1.01 -7.13
C VAL A 120 14.29 -2.44 -7.58
N LYS A 121 13.79 -2.80 -8.76
CA LYS A 121 14.10 -4.09 -9.39
C LYS A 121 15.50 -4.05 -10.02
N VAL A 122 16.35 -5.02 -9.70
CA VAL A 122 17.68 -5.21 -10.31
C VAL A 122 17.80 -6.67 -10.74
N HIS A 123 17.61 -6.93 -12.03
CA HIS A 123 17.41 -8.28 -12.56
C HIS A 123 16.22 -8.96 -11.87
N GLU A 124 16.42 -10.12 -11.23
CA GLU A 124 15.37 -10.83 -10.49
C GLU A 124 15.26 -10.37 -9.03
N ASP A 125 16.25 -9.62 -8.54
CA ASP A 125 16.28 -9.14 -7.17
C ASP A 125 15.53 -7.83 -7.00
N ILE A 126 14.92 -7.65 -5.83
CA ILE A 126 14.27 -6.41 -5.42
C ILE A 126 15.09 -5.78 -4.31
N HIS A 127 15.67 -4.62 -4.59
CA HIS A 127 16.47 -3.87 -3.65
C HIS A 127 15.60 -2.87 -2.90
N VAL A 128 15.54 -3.00 -1.58
CA VAL A 128 14.87 -2.05 -0.69
C VAL A 128 15.92 -1.21 0.01
N LEU A 129 15.94 0.09 -0.31
CA LEU A 129 16.87 1.05 0.25
C LEU A 129 16.26 1.72 1.48
N ILE A 130 16.97 1.67 2.61
CA ILE A 130 16.53 2.18 3.90
C ILE A 130 17.49 3.29 4.33
N LYS A 131 16.96 4.46 4.69
CA LYS A 131 17.76 5.60 5.15
C LYS A 131 17.22 6.21 6.43
N ASP A 132 18.03 7.08 7.03
CA ASP A 132 17.59 7.93 8.14
C ASP A 132 16.50 8.89 7.65
N ARG A 133 15.40 9.00 8.41
CA ARG A 133 14.36 10.01 8.17
C ARG A 133 15.01 11.37 8.38
N LYS A 134 15.09 12.17 7.31
CA LYS A 134 15.57 13.55 7.44
C LYS A 134 14.59 14.30 8.35
N PRO A 135 15.07 15.12 9.30
CA PRO A 135 14.19 16.03 10.02
C PRO A 135 13.46 16.90 8.99
N LEU A 136 12.15 17.11 9.20
CA LEU A 136 11.41 18.10 8.42
C LEU A 136 12.15 19.44 8.54
N PRO A 137 12.37 20.18 7.44
CA PRO A 137 12.93 21.52 7.55
C PRO A 137 11.99 22.35 8.44
N ILE A 138 12.59 22.98 9.45
CA ILE A 138 11.93 23.94 10.35
C ILE A 138 11.59 25.20 9.54
#